data_AF-A0A357C3I5-F1
#
_entry.id   AF-A0A357C3I5-F1
#
_cell.length_a   1.000
_cell.length_b   1.000
_cell.length_c   1.000
_cell.angle_alpha   90.00
_cell.angle_beta   90.00
_cell.angle_gamma   90.00
#
_symmetry.space_group_name_H-M   'P 1'
#
loop_
_entity.id
_entity.type
_entity.pdbx_description
1 polymer ?
#
loop_
_entity_poly.entity_id
_entity_poly.type
_entity_poly.pdbx_seq_one_letter_code
_entity_poly.pdbx_strand_id
1 'polypeptide(L)'
;MEKSKRIKRIAYLSTGVLLIGIIIFVSRGPHISNALKKIILPELENMTGRKVIAQSIYLNLFPLFIEAKGVKLFDDEGNRVLTVDRIKGYPKLSAIRRKKIALKRIVLKEPELWTDREQADDVIKRVKEYLSKEDPRKMKVVVDVIEVRDGGFGFYDPADGAVLRGKGLSGEILLGETARMKASIKEFISNIRDFPELKVGADAVLFFRKDGIDIKNVTLRAYDSELKAGGFYSAEGKGDIKTAIELSADSVKKVFGL
;
A
#
# COMPACT_ATOMS: atom_id res chain seq x y z
N MET A 1 -29.78 36.77 -36.55
CA MET A 1 -30.25 35.56 -35.82
C MET A 1 -29.10 34.71 -35.24
N GLU A 2 -27.92 34.64 -35.88
CA GLU A 2 -26.76 33.86 -35.39
C GLU A 2 -26.11 34.36 -34.10
N LYS A 3 -25.95 35.68 -33.90
CA LYS A 3 -25.36 36.24 -32.67
C LYS A 3 -26.11 35.82 -31.39
N SER A 4 -27.44 35.80 -31.43
CA SER A 4 -28.28 35.38 -30.28
C SER A 4 -28.11 33.89 -29.96
N LYS A 5 -28.06 33.02 -30.99
CA LYS A 5 -27.76 31.59 -30.81
C LYS A 5 -26.36 31.36 -30.24
N ARG A 6 -25.36 32.14 -30.68
CA ARG A 6 -23.98 32.08 -30.19
C ARG A 6 -23.86 32.53 -28.73
N ILE A 7 -24.53 33.61 -28.35
CA ILE A 7 -24.58 34.11 -26.96
C ILE A 7 -25.28 33.10 -26.04
N LYS A 8 -26.43 32.53 -26.45
CA LYS A 8 -27.11 31.48 -25.68
C LYS A 8 -26.21 30.26 -25.49
N ARG A 9 -25.50 29.83 -26.54
CA ARG A 9 -24.55 28.71 -26.47
C ARG A 9 -23.39 28.99 -25.50
N ILE A 10 -22.84 30.20 -25.54
CA ILE A 10 -21.79 30.63 -24.60
C ILE A 10 -22.35 30.65 -23.18
N ALA A 11 -23.54 31.21 -22.96
CA ALA A 11 -24.18 31.25 -21.65
C ALA A 11 -24.40 29.84 -21.08
N TYR A 12 -24.93 28.89 -21.88
CA TYR A 12 -25.10 27.51 -21.44
C TYR A 12 -23.77 26.82 -21.11
N LEU A 13 -22.74 27.04 -21.94
CA LEU A 13 -21.40 26.51 -21.67
C LEU A 13 -20.80 27.10 -20.39
N SER A 14 -20.90 28.42 -20.20
CA SER A 14 -20.44 29.11 -18.99
C SER A 14 -21.17 28.64 -17.75
N THR A 15 -22.50 28.47 -17.80
CA THR A 15 -23.28 27.89 -16.70
C THR A 15 -22.84 26.46 -16.40
N GLY A 16 -22.61 25.63 -17.42
CA GLY A 16 -22.10 24.27 -17.25
C GLY A 16 -20.74 24.25 -16.54
N VAL A 17 -19.80 25.10 -16.98
CA VAL A 17 -18.47 25.23 -16.36
C VAL A 17 -18.60 25.71 -14.91
N LEU A 18 -19.48 26.67 -14.64
CA LEU A 18 -19.70 27.21 -13.31
C LEU A 18 -20.29 26.16 -12.36
N LEU A 19 -21.26 25.37 -12.82
CA LEU A 19 -21.82 24.25 -12.05
C LEU A 19 -20.77 23.17 -11.76
N ILE A 20 -19.94 22.81 -12.75
CA ILE A 20 -18.84 21.87 -12.55
C ILE A 20 -17.84 22.42 -11.52
N GLY A 21 -17.50 23.71 -11.61
CA GLY A 21 -16.62 24.38 -10.66
C GLY A 21 -17.15 24.33 -9.22
N ILE A 22 -18.43 24.63 -9.03
CA ILE A 22 -19.09 24.55 -7.71
C ILE A 22 -19.08 23.11 -7.19
N ILE A 23 -19.42 22.13 -8.03
CA ILE A 23 -19.45 20.71 -7.65
C ILE A 23 -18.06 20.24 -7.20
N ILE A 24 -17.00 20.61 -7.92
CA ILE A 24 -15.61 20.29 -7.55
C ILE A 24 -15.21 20.97 -6.23
N PHE A 25 -15.61 22.23 -6.05
CA PHE A 25 -15.32 22.96 -4.82
C PHE A 25 -16.00 22.31 -3.61
N VAL A 26 -17.27 21.97 -3.73
CA VAL A 26 -18.05 21.31 -2.66
C VAL A 26 -17.54 19.90 -2.37
N SER A 27 -17.15 19.12 -3.40
CA SER A 27 -16.66 17.75 -3.21
C SER A 27 -15.35 17.67 -2.42
N ARG A 28 -14.57 18.76 -2.43
CA ARG A 28 -13.33 18.94 -1.65
C ARG A 28 -13.54 19.72 -0.35
N GLY A 29 -14.76 20.14 -0.06
CA GLY A 29 -15.09 20.96 1.10
C GLY A 29 -15.06 20.19 2.44
N PRO A 30 -15.03 20.91 3.57
CA PRO A 30 -14.99 20.33 4.91
C PRO A 30 -16.16 19.38 5.22
N HIS A 31 -17.36 19.66 4.67
CA HIS A 31 -18.56 18.84 4.92
C HIS A 31 -18.40 17.41 4.40
N ILE A 32 -17.92 17.26 3.15
CA ILE A 32 -17.67 15.94 2.55
C ILE A 32 -16.55 15.23 3.31
N SER A 33 -15.51 15.97 3.72
CA SER A 33 -14.42 15.41 4.52
C SER A 33 -14.89 14.85 5.85
N ASN A 34 -15.71 15.59 6.59
CA ASN A 34 -16.24 15.11 7.86
C ASN A 34 -17.19 13.92 7.67
N ALA A 35 -18.02 13.92 6.61
CA ALA A 35 -18.90 12.80 6.30
C ALA A 35 -18.10 11.52 5.97
N LEU A 36 -17.07 11.63 5.12
CA LEU A 36 -16.20 10.51 4.76
C LEU A 36 -15.40 9.99 5.95
N LYS A 37 -14.88 10.89 6.80
CA LYS A 37 -14.19 10.50 8.05
C LYS A 37 -15.09 9.69 8.98
N LYS A 38 -16.35 10.09 9.14
CA LYS A 38 -17.33 9.37 9.98
C LYS A 38 -17.67 7.97 9.46
N ILE A 39 -17.45 7.70 8.18
CA ILE A 39 -17.70 6.38 7.58
C ILE A 39 -16.43 5.52 7.59
N ILE A 40 -15.30 6.10 7.17
CA ILE A 40 -14.07 5.33 6.90
C ILE A 40 -13.25 5.09 8.17
N LEU A 41 -13.08 6.11 9.03
CA LEU A 41 -12.20 5.98 10.20
C LEU A 41 -12.71 4.92 11.18
N PRO A 42 -14.01 4.90 11.58
CA PRO A 42 -14.50 3.86 12.49
C PRO A 42 -14.31 2.45 11.95
N GLU A 43 -14.44 2.25 10.63
CA GLU A 43 -14.22 0.93 10.04
C GLU A 43 -12.75 0.49 10.13
N LEU A 44 -11.82 1.42 9.90
CA LEU A 44 -10.39 1.15 10.09
C LEU A 44 -10.06 0.89 11.55
N GLU A 45 -10.64 1.66 12.48
CA GLU A 45 -10.47 1.48 13.92
C GLU A 45 -11.00 0.12 14.37
N ASN A 46 -12.15 -0.30 13.86
CA ASN A 46 -12.73 -1.62 14.14
C ASN A 46 -11.89 -2.76 13.56
N MET A 47 -11.25 -2.55 12.41
CA MET A 47 -10.43 -3.55 11.72
C MET A 47 -9.07 -3.76 12.41
N THR A 48 -8.40 -2.67 12.76
CA THR A 48 -7.07 -2.74 13.39
C THR A 48 -7.15 -2.80 14.91
N GLY A 49 -8.27 -2.40 15.50
CA GLY A 49 -8.42 -2.15 16.94
C GLY A 49 -7.52 -1.03 17.45
N ARG A 50 -7.16 -0.08 16.58
CA ARG A 50 -6.20 0.99 16.85
C ARG A 50 -6.83 2.33 16.54
N LYS A 51 -6.39 3.41 17.19
CA LYS A 51 -6.93 4.75 16.90
C LYS A 51 -6.45 5.21 15.53
N VAL A 52 -7.37 5.65 14.67
CA VAL A 52 -7.06 6.12 13.32
C VAL A 52 -7.46 7.58 13.19
N ILE A 53 -6.54 8.42 12.72
CA ILE A 53 -6.86 9.79 12.34
C ILE A 53 -6.45 10.06 10.90
N ALA A 54 -7.12 11.01 10.28
CA ALA A 54 -6.73 11.56 8.98
C ALA A 54 -6.91 13.08 9.01
N GLN A 55 -5.99 13.82 8.38
CA GLN A 55 -6.08 15.27 8.26
C GLN A 55 -7.31 15.67 7.43
N SER A 56 -7.50 15.02 6.29
CA SER A 56 -8.67 15.20 5.43
C SER A 56 -8.96 13.93 4.65
N ILE A 57 -10.22 13.73 4.29
CA ILE A 57 -10.62 12.73 3.30
C ILE A 57 -11.50 13.46 2.29
N TYR A 58 -11.30 13.33 0.99
CA TYR A 58 -12.14 14.03 0.03
C TYR A 58 -12.37 13.20 -1.23
N LEU A 59 -13.41 13.59 -1.97
CA LEU A 59 -13.73 12.99 -3.26
C LEU A 59 -13.31 13.97 -4.36
N ASN A 60 -12.44 13.51 -5.24
CA ASN A 60 -12.18 14.18 -6.50
C ASN A 60 -13.08 13.56 -7.57
N LEU A 61 -13.83 14.38 -8.30
CA LEU A 61 -14.78 13.89 -9.30
C LEU A 61 -14.16 13.69 -10.68
N PHE A 62 -13.08 14.42 -10.99
CA PHE A 62 -12.39 14.31 -12.28
C PHE A 62 -10.87 14.48 -12.11
N PRO A 63 -10.06 13.42 -12.31
CA PRO A 63 -10.48 12.01 -12.41
C PRO A 63 -11.12 11.51 -11.10
N LEU A 64 -12.06 10.57 -11.18
CA LEU A 64 -12.80 10.07 -10.00
C LEU A 64 -11.87 9.29 -9.04
N PHE A 65 -11.61 9.83 -7.85
CA PHE A 65 -10.90 9.12 -6.76
C PHE A 65 -11.28 9.66 -5.38
N ILE A 66 -11.13 8.83 -4.36
CA ILE A 66 -11.18 9.22 -2.95
C ILE A 66 -9.74 9.35 -2.45
N GLU A 67 -9.41 10.45 -1.76
CA GLU A 67 -8.07 10.64 -1.18
C GLU A 67 -8.16 10.93 0.31
N ALA A 68 -7.41 10.18 1.11
CA ALA A 68 -7.16 10.46 2.52
C ALA A 68 -5.74 11.00 2.69
N LYS A 69 -5.58 12.13 3.37
CA LYS A 69 -4.29 12.77 3.64
C LYS A 69 -3.90 12.65 5.10
N GLY A 70 -2.60 12.45 5.33
CA GLY A 70 -1.98 12.41 6.65
C GLY A 70 -2.66 11.39 7.56
N VAL A 71 -2.81 10.15 7.06
CA VAL A 71 -3.41 9.06 7.83
C VAL A 71 -2.40 8.59 8.86
N LYS A 72 -2.82 8.47 10.11
CA LYS A 72 -1.98 7.98 11.21
C LYS A 72 -2.73 6.96 12.04
N LEU A 73 -2.03 5.89 12.40
CA LEU A 73 -2.49 4.83 13.28
C LEU A 73 -1.69 4.88 14.58
N PHE A 74 -2.38 4.84 15.71
CA PHE A 74 -1.76 4.87 17.03
C PHE A 74 -2.09 3.61 17.82
N ASP A 75 -1.13 3.14 18.60
CA ASP A 75 -1.36 2.11 19.61
C ASP A 75 -2.14 2.63 20.82
N ASP A 76 -2.37 1.75 21.79
CA ASP A 76 -3.14 2.06 23.00
C ASP A 76 -2.37 3.00 23.95
N GLU A 77 -1.04 3.09 23.78
CA GLU A 77 -0.14 3.98 24.52
C GLU A 77 0.00 5.36 23.85
N GLY A 78 -0.53 5.52 22.63
CA GLY A 78 -0.44 6.76 21.86
C GLY A 78 0.82 6.88 21.00
N ASN A 79 1.62 5.82 20.87
CA ASN A 79 2.74 5.78 19.94
C ASN A 79 2.23 5.60 18.51
N ARG A 80 2.98 6.15 17.55
CA ARG A 80 2.63 6.05 16.12
C ARG A 80 3.12 4.73 15.57
N VAL A 81 2.21 3.90 15.10
CA VAL A 81 2.51 2.61 14.47
C VAL A 81 2.64 2.77 12.96
N LEU A 82 1.69 3.47 12.33
CA LEU A 82 1.67 3.68 10.89
C LEU A 82 1.40 5.14 10.57
N THR A 83 2.14 5.70 9.63
CA THR A 83 1.81 6.98 9.01
C THR A 83 1.79 6.82 7.50
N VAL A 84 0.87 7.51 6.82
CA VAL A 84 0.80 7.51 5.35
C VAL A 84 0.49 8.93 4.89
N ASP A 85 1.34 9.52 4.04
CA ASP A 85 1.11 10.89 3.55
C ASP A 85 -0.22 10.96 2.79
N ARG A 86 -0.42 10.03 1.83
CA ARG A 86 -1.65 9.99 1.03
C ARG A 86 -2.06 8.57 0.69
N ILE A 87 -3.35 8.29 0.87
CA ILE A 87 -4.01 7.10 0.38
C ILE A 87 -5.01 7.53 -0.71
N LYS A 88 -4.88 6.98 -1.92
CA LYS A 88 -5.84 7.21 -3.02
C LYS A 88 -6.57 5.92 -3.36
N GLY A 89 -7.90 5.95 -3.31
CA GLY A 89 -8.77 4.87 -3.77
C GLY A 89 -9.48 5.24 -5.07
N TYR A 90 -9.34 4.42 -6.11
CA TYR A 90 -9.96 4.61 -7.41
C TYR A 90 -11.18 3.70 -7.54
N PRO A 91 -12.43 4.20 -7.41
CA PRO A 91 -13.62 3.35 -7.49
C PRO A 91 -13.87 2.83 -8.90
N LYS A 92 -14.51 1.65 -8.99
CA LYS A 92 -15.05 1.15 -10.26
C LYS A 92 -16.38 1.81 -10.56
N LEU A 93 -16.52 2.37 -11.77
CA LEU A 93 -17.77 2.99 -12.23
C LEU A 93 -18.95 2.00 -12.30
N SER A 94 -18.67 0.70 -12.47
CA SER A 94 -19.67 -0.35 -12.69
C SER A 94 -20.22 -1.02 -11.42
N ALA A 95 -19.82 -0.61 -10.22
CA ALA A 95 -19.95 -1.47 -9.04
C ALA A 95 -20.42 -0.81 -7.74
N ILE A 96 -21.10 0.34 -7.79
CA ILE A 96 -21.83 0.85 -6.62
C ILE A 96 -23.19 0.13 -6.56
N ARG A 97 -23.16 -1.18 -6.30
CA ARG A 97 -24.34 -1.98 -5.98
C ARG A 97 -24.38 -2.15 -4.46
N ARG A 98 -25.58 -2.06 -3.86
CA ARG A 98 -25.80 -1.89 -2.40
C ARG A 98 -24.82 -2.71 -1.53
N LYS A 99 -24.05 -2.02 -0.68
CA LYS A 99 -23.12 -2.51 0.36
C LYS A 99 -21.76 -3.08 -0.07
N LYS A 100 -21.35 -2.97 -1.35
CA LYS A 100 -20.00 -3.36 -1.78
C LYS A 100 -19.27 -2.17 -2.41
N ILE A 101 -18.09 -1.84 -1.89
CA ILE A 101 -17.19 -0.86 -2.49
C ILE A 101 -16.18 -1.63 -3.34
N ALA A 102 -16.27 -1.48 -4.66
CA ALA A 102 -15.25 -2.03 -5.54
C ALA A 102 -14.28 -0.92 -5.99
N LEU A 103 -13.00 -1.13 -5.72
CA LEU A 103 -11.91 -0.25 -6.08
C LEU A 103 -11.07 -0.92 -7.17
N LYS A 104 -10.79 -0.18 -8.24
CA LYS A 104 -9.83 -0.62 -9.27
C LYS A 104 -8.40 -0.58 -8.73
N ARG A 105 -8.07 0.42 -7.91
CA ARG A 105 -6.71 0.58 -7.36
C ARG A 105 -6.76 1.31 -6.02
N ILE A 106 -5.93 0.88 -5.08
CA ILE A 106 -5.54 1.66 -3.89
C ILE A 106 -4.05 1.98 -4.01
N VAL A 107 -3.68 3.24 -3.76
CA VAL A 107 -2.29 3.70 -3.75
C VAL A 107 -1.96 4.29 -2.40
N LEU A 108 -0.98 3.72 -1.70
CA LEU A 108 -0.40 4.25 -0.49
C LEU A 108 0.90 4.97 -0.86
N LYS A 109 0.97 6.27 -0.62
CA LYS A 109 2.17 7.08 -0.85
C LYS A 109 2.87 7.34 0.46
N GLU A 110 4.17 7.05 0.47
CA GLU A 110 5.07 7.27 1.59
C GLU A 110 4.50 6.69 2.91
N PRO A 111 4.05 5.41 2.93
CA PRO A 111 3.72 4.79 4.19
C PRO A 111 5.00 4.54 5.01
N GLU A 112 4.99 4.91 6.28
CA GLU A 112 6.04 4.60 7.25
C GLU A 112 5.44 3.77 8.37
N LEU A 113 5.92 2.54 8.53
CA LEU A 113 5.47 1.58 9.54
C LEU A 113 6.57 1.37 10.58
N TRP A 114 6.28 1.59 11.86
CA TRP A 114 7.17 1.19 12.94
C TRP A 114 6.44 0.20 13.85
N THR A 115 7.00 -0.99 14.04
CA THR A 115 6.34 -2.04 14.81
C THR A 115 7.35 -3.01 15.42
N ASP A 116 6.88 -3.89 16.28
CA ASP A 116 7.62 -5.02 16.84
C ASP A 116 6.82 -6.31 16.63
N ARG A 117 7.38 -7.44 17.09
CA ARG A 117 6.75 -8.75 16.93
C ARG A 117 5.36 -8.81 17.57
N GLU A 118 5.21 -8.32 18.80
CA GLU A 118 3.95 -8.39 19.56
C GLU A 118 2.86 -7.53 18.91
N GLN A 119 3.21 -6.30 18.53
CA GLN A 119 2.31 -5.39 17.85
C GLN A 119 1.88 -5.92 16.48
N ALA A 120 2.81 -6.48 15.70
CA ALA A 120 2.49 -7.06 14.41
C ALA A 120 1.51 -8.24 14.54
N ASP A 121 1.75 -9.13 15.49
CA ASP A 121 0.91 -10.30 15.75
C ASP A 121 -0.50 -9.91 16.25
N ASP A 122 -0.60 -8.93 17.15
CA ASP A 122 -1.88 -8.39 17.62
C ASP A 122 -2.68 -7.79 16.46
N VAL A 123 -2.06 -6.95 15.61
CA VAL A 123 -2.75 -6.36 14.46
C VAL A 123 -3.19 -7.45 13.47
N ILE A 124 -2.33 -8.43 13.16
CA ILE A 124 -2.68 -9.55 12.27
C ILE A 124 -3.86 -10.34 12.83
N LYS A 125 -3.85 -10.63 14.14
CA LYS A 125 -4.93 -11.34 14.83
C LYS A 125 -6.25 -10.57 14.74
N ARG A 126 -6.25 -9.27 15.08
CA ARG A 126 -7.44 -8.40 15.02
C ARG A 126 -8.00 -8.29 13.61
N VAL A 127 -7.14 -8.14 12.60
CA VAL A 127 -7.57 -8.12 11.20
C VAL A 127 -8.22 -9.45 10.81
N LYS A 128 -7.63 -10.60 11.18
CA LYS A 128 -8.21 -11.93 10.91
C LYS A 128 -9.59 -12.09 11.56
N GLU A 129 -9.72 -11.70 12.83
CA GLU A 129 -10.98 -11.73 13.56
C GLU A 129 -12.04 -10.80 12.95
N TYR A 130 -11.65 -9.59 12.55
CA TYR A 130 -12.54 -8.68 11.85
C TYR A 130 -12.96 -9.26 10.49
N LEU A 131 -12.05 -9.90 9.76
CA LEU A 131 -12.33 -10.53 8.48
C LEU A 131 -13.31 -11.71 8.58
N SER A 132 -13.24 -12.50 9.65
CA SER A 132 -14.10 -13.67 9.87
C SER A 132 -15.50 -13.33 10.42
N LYS A 133 -15.69 -12.17 11.05
CA LYS A 133 -17.01 -11.76 11.58
C LYS A 133 -18.06 -11.61 10.47
N GLU A 134 -19.15 -12.35 10.60
CA GLU A 134 -20.36 -12.19 9.79
C GLU A 134 -21.21 -11.01 10.31
N ASP A 135 -20.78 -9.78 10.01
CA ASP A 135 -21.56 -8.58 10.31
C ASP A 135 -22.23 -8.03 9.02
N PRO A 136 -23.58 -8.01 8.92
CA PRO A 136 -24.30 -7.45 7.77
C PRO A 136 -24.15 -5.92 7.62
N ARG A 137 -23.56 -5.23 8.60
CA ARG A 137 -23.20 -3.80 8.58
C ARG A 137 -21.75 -3.55 8.13
N LYS A 138 -20.89 -4.58 8.12
CA LYS A 138 -19.50 -4.50 7.68
C LYS A 138 -19.38 -4.00 6.25
N MET A 139 -18.43 -3.09 6.04
CA MET A 139 -18.15 -2.56 4.71
C MET A 139 -17.36 -3.58 3.88
N LYS A 140 -17.99 -4.13 2.84
CA LYS A 140 -17.32 -5.07 1.92
C LYS A 140 -16.53 -4.30 0.87
N VAL A 141 -15.20 -4.29 1.01
CA VAL A 141 -14.29 -3.67 0.04
C VAL A 141 -13.62 -4.74 -0.81
N VAL A 142 -13.65 -4.58 -2.14
CA VAL A 142 -12.90 -5.43 -3.09
C VAL A 142 -11.99 -4.54 -3.90
N VAL A 143 -10.73 -4.95 -4.02
CA VAL A 143 -9.67 -4.17 -4.66
C VAL A 143 -9.00 -5.03 -5.72
N ASP A 144 -8.79 -4.51 -6.92
CA ASP A 144 -8.04 -5.24 -7.96
C ASP A 144 -6.54 -5.00 -7.84
N VAL A 145 -6.11 -3.81 -7.45
CA VAL A 145 -4.68 -3.47 -7.34
C VAL A 145 -4.40 -2.72 -6.06
N ILE A 146 -3.40 -3.16 -5.31
CA ILE A 146 -2.84 -2.42 -4.17
C ILE A 146 -1.42 -2.01 -4.54
N GLU A 147 -1.13 -0.72 -4.44
CA GLU A 147 0.16 -0.13 -4.80
C GLU A 147 0.73 0.64 -3.61
N VAL A 148 2.02 0.45 -3.36
CA VAL A 148 2.81 1.22 -2.40
C VAL A 148 3.87 1.99 -3.17
N ARG A 149 4.05 3.27 -2.84
CA ARG A 149 5.07 4.15 -3.43
C ARG A 149 5.93 4.74 -2.34
N ASP A 150 7.24 4.49 -2.44
CA ASP A 150 8.28 5.05 -1.58
C ASP A 150 8.01 4.89 -0.08
N GLY A 151 7.57 3.69 0.33
CA GLY A 151 7.34 3.34 1.71
C GLY A 151 8.63 3.09 2.49
N GLY A 152 8.53 3.25 3.80
CA GLY A 152 9.52 2.87 4.77
C GLY A 152 8.92 1.98 5.84
N PHE A 153 9.79 1.21 6.49
CA PHE A 153 9.41 0.51 7.69
C PHE A 153 10.58 0.38 8.65
N GLY A 154 10.27 0.14 9.91
CA GLY A 154 11.19 -0.54 10.79
C GLY A 154 10.48 -1.51 11.72
N PHE A 155 11.22 -2.54 12.05
CA PHE A 155 10.79 -3.66 12.83
C PHE A 155 11.83 -3.93 13.89
N TYR A 156 11.40 -4.02 15.15
CA TYR A 156 12.25 -4.41 16.26
C TYR A 156 11.85 -5.77 16.78
N ASP A 157 12.82 -6.67 16.89
CA ASP A 157 12.65 -7.97 17.52
C ASP A 157 13.47 -8.04 18.82
N PRO A 158 12.82 -7.95 19.99
CA PRO A 158 13.53 -8.06 21.26
C PRO A 158 14.18 -9.42 21.48
N ALA A 159 13.61 -10.50 20.92
CA ALA A 159 14.08 -11.86 21.15
C ALA A 159 15.46 -12.10 20.53
N ASP A 160 15.66 -11.56 19.33
CA ASP A 160 16.90 -11.70 18.56
C ASP A 160 17.79 -10.45 18.64
N GLY A 161 17.39 -9.42 19.39
CA GLY A 161 18.05 -8.12 19.43
C GLY A 161 18.18 -7.49 18.04
N ALA A 162 17.20 -7.76 17.16
CA ALA A 162 17.26 -7.42 15.75
C ALA A 162 16.51 -6.13 15.46
N VAL A 163 17.15 -5.22 14.73
CA VAL A 163 16.52 -4.02 14.18
C VAL A 163 16.59 -4.12 12.66
N LEU A 164 15.42 -4.26 12.05
CA LEU A 164 15.27 -4.26 10.60
C LEU A 164 14.68 -2.92 10.18
N ARG A 165 15.23 -2.31 9.12
CA ARG A 165 14.72 -1.06 8.55
C ARG A 165 14.68 -1.17 7.05
N GLY A 166 13.63 -0.63 6.45
CA GLY A 166 13.46 -0.56 5.00
C GLY A 166 13.16 0.86 4.56
N LYS A 167 13.72 1.26 3.41
CA LYS A 167 13.47 2.55 2.78
C LYS A 167 13.27 2.41 1.28
N GLY A 168 12.36 3.22 0.74
CA GLY A 168 12.05 3.27 -0.68
C GLY A 168 11.32 2.04 -1.20
N LEU A 169 10.54 1.37 -0.35
CA LEU A 169 9.68 0.25 -0.73
C LEU A 169 8.63 0.74 -1.73
N SER A 170 8.66 0.22 -2.95
CA SER A 170 7.67 0.51 -3.98
C SER A 170 7.24 -0.79 -4.64
N GLY A 171 5.94 -0.92 -4.91
CA GLY A 171 5.43 -2.13 -5.53
C GLY A 171 3.94 -2.09 -5.77
N GLU A 172 3.46 -3.05 -6.54
CA GLU A 172 2.05 -3.30 -6.73
C GLU A 172 1.75 -4.80 -6.68
N ILE A 173 0.60 -5.13 -6.11
CA ILE A 173 -0.02 -6.45 -6.22
C ILE A 173 -1.32 -6.32 -7.01
N LEU A 174 -1.40 -7.05 -8.12
CA LEU A 174 -2.59 -7.23 -8.92
C LEU A 174 -3.30 -8.48 -8.41
N LEU A 175 -4.51 -8.31 -7.92
CA LEU A 175 -5.39 -9.33 -7.37
C LEU A 175 -6.36 -9.80 -8.48
N GLY A 176 -6.50 -11.11 -8.63
CA GLY A 176 -7.28 -11.74 -9.70
C GLY A 176 -7.09 -13.26 -9.68
N GLU A 177 -7.41 -13.94 -10.79
CA GLU A 177 -7.22 -15.39 -10.90
C GLU A 177 -5.76 -15.83 -10.77
N THR A 178 -4.84 -15.00 -11.28
CA THR A 178 -3.40 -15.13 -11.05
C THR A 178 -2.93 -13.83 -10.42
N ALA A 179 -2.60 -13.86 -9.13
CA ALA A 179 -2.10 -12.67 -8.47
C ALA A 179 -0.66 -12.41 -8.95
N ARG A 180 -0.36 -11.15 -9.27
CA ARG A 180 0.99 -10.73 -9.70
C ARG A 180 1.50 -9.69 -8.74
N MET A 181 2.71 -9.88 -8.22
CA MET A 181 3.38 -8.90 -7.38
C MET A 181 4.65 -8.41 -8.07
N LYS A 182 4.82 -7.09 -8.10
CA LYS A 182 6.09 -6.45 -8.40
C LYS A 182 6.47 -5.61 -7.19
N ALA A 183 7.64 -5.83 -6.63
CA ALA A 183 8.13 -5.10 -5.46
C ALA A 183 9.59 -4.70 -5.68
N SER A 184 9.98 -3.60 -5.06
CA SER A 184 11.32 -3.06 -5.06
C SER A 184 11.56 -2.36 -3.73
N ILE A 185 12.75 -2.47 -3.18
CA ILE A 185 13.19 -1.74 -2.01
C ILE A 185 14.60 -1.21 -2.29
N LYS A 186 14.80 0.08 -2.07
CA LYS A 186 16.08 0.74 -2.35
C LYS A 186 17.13 0.29 -1.34
N GLU A 187 16.75 0.26 -0.07
CA GLU A 187 17.64 -0.06 1.03
C GLU A 187 16.87 -0.82 2.12
N PHE A 188 17.37 -1.99 2.46
CA PHE A 188 17.02 -2.79 3.61
C PHE A 188 18.25 -2.90 4.50
N ILE A 189 18.14 -2.44 5.74
CA ILE A 189 19.18 -2.50 6.75
C ILE A 189 18.78 -3.54 7.78
N SER A 190 19.65 -4.51 8.01
CA SER A 190 19.53 -5.47 9.09
C SER A 190 20.67 -5.27 10.06
N ASN A 191 20.33 -5.01 11.33
CA ASN A 191 21.26 -4.97 12.44
C ASN A 191 20.81 -6.02 13.45
N ILE A 192 21.46 -7.17 13.41
CA ILE A 192 21.21 -8.30 14.31
C ILE A 192 22.39 -8.38 15.27
N ARG A 193 22.11 -8.67 16.54
CA ARG A 193 23.15 -8.83 17.56
C ARG A 193 24.21 -9.82 17.08
N ASP A 194 25.48 -9.46 17.27
CA ASP A 194 26.65 -10.26 16.90
C ASP A 194 26.81 -10.54 15.39
N PHE A 195 26.06 -9.82 14.53
CA PHE A 195 26.22 -9.82 13.08
C PHE A 195 26.54 -8.42 12.55
N PRO A 196 27.34 -8.30 11.47
CA PRO A 196 27.61 -7.00 10.87
C PRO A 196 26.33 -6.40 10.28
N GLU A 197 26.27 -5.06 10.24
CA GLU A 197 25.18 -4.36 9.58
C GLU A 197 25.14 -4.74 8.09
N LEU A 198 24.02 -5.29 7.65
CA LEU A 198 23.80 -5.67 6.26
C LEU A 198 22.90 -4.63 5.57
N LYS A 199 23.38 -4.07 4.46
CA LYS A 199 22.61 -3.16 3.59
C LYS A 199 22.36 -3.82 2.24
N VAL A 200 21.09 -4.02 1.91
CA VAL A 200 20.67 -4.73 0.71
C VAL A 200 19.53 -3.99 0.01
N GLY A 201 19.63 -3.79 -1.29
CA GLY A 201 18.50 -3.43 -2.14
C GLY A 201 17.90 -4.68 -2.79
N ALA A 202 16.60 -4.69 -3.06
CA ALA A 202 15.97 -5.84 -3.71
C ALA A 202 14.91 -5.43 -4.73
N ASP A 203 14.79 -6.18 -5.82
CA ASP A 203 13.65 -6.16 -6.73
C ASP A 203 13.07 -7.57 -6.86
N ALA A 204 11.76 -7.68 -6.99
CA ALA A 204 11.08 -8.95 -7.18
C ALA A 204 9.88 -8.82 -8.13
N VAL A 205 9.68 -9.83 -8.98
CA VAL A 205 8.49 -10.03 -9.79
C VAL A 205 8.00 -11.46 -9.62
N LEU A 206 6.86 -11.63 -8.95
CA LEU A 206 6.26 -12.92 -8.62
C LEU A 206 4.87 -13.07 -9.25
N PHE A 207 4.52 -14.31 -9.62
CA PHE A 207 3.18 -14.70 -10.06
C PHE A 207 2.69 -15.85 -9.19
N PHE A 208 1.59 -15.62 -8.48
CA PHE A 208 0.92 -16.60 -7.63
C PHE A 208 -0.16 -17.30 -8.44
N ARG A 209 0.05 -18.59 -8.69
CA ARG A 209 -0.84 -19.48 -9.44
C ARG A 209 -1.40 -20.56 -8.51
N LYS A 210 -2.32 -21.39 -9.03
CA LYS A 210 -2.91 -22.50 -8.25
C LYS A 210 -1.89 -23.60 -7.95
N ASP A 211 -0.94 -23.81 -8.85
CA ASP A 211 0.09 -24.85 -8.82
C ASP A 211 1.37 -24.41 -8.10
N GLY A 212 1.52 -23.12 -7.79
CA GLY A 212 2.70 -22.59 -7.11
C GLY A 212 2.97 -21.10 -7.35
N ILE A 213 4.21 -20.70 -7.13
CA ILE A 213 4.73 -19.35 -7.28
C ILE A 213 5.79 -19.37 -8.39
N ASP A 214 5.53 -18.65 -9.49
CA ASP A 214 6.49 -18.42 -10.56
C ASP A 214 7.29 -17.14 -10.24
N ILE A 215 8.59 -17.33 -10.00
CA ILE A 215 9.55 -16.31 -9.63
C ILE A 215 10.23 -15.84 -10.92
N LYS A 216 9.69 -14.80 -11.55
CA LYS A 216 10.24 -14.31 -12.83
C LYS A 216 11.64 -13.73 -12.68
N ASN A 217 11.82 -12.91 -11.65
CA ASN A 217 13.11 -12.34 -11.32
C ASN A 217 13.07 -11.87 -9.87
N VAL A 218 14.14 -12.18 -9.15
CA VAL A 218 14.53 -11.57 -7.89
C VAL A 218 15.94 -11.09 -8.07
N THR A 219 16.19 -9.82 -7.78
CA THR A 219 17.53 -9.23 -7.82
C THR A 219 17.84 -8.66 -6.46
N LEU A 220 18.87 -9.17 -5.80
CA LEU A 220 19.40 -8.66 -4.55
C LEU A 220 20.71 -7.93 -4.85
N ARG A 221 20.87 -6.73 -4.31
CA ARG A 221 22.05 -5.91 -4.48
C ARG A 221 22.61 -5.56 -3.12
N ALA A 222 23.87 -5.89 -2.88
CA ALA A 222 24.55 -5.53 -1.65
C ALA A 222 25.92 -4.97 -2.02
N TYR A 223 26.15 -3.68 -1.74
CA TYR A 223 27.34 -2.97 -2.19
C TYR A 223 27.52 -3.09 -3.72
N ASP A 224 28.65 -3.62 -4.18
CA ASP A 224 28.95 -3.85 -5.61
C ASP A 224 28.71 -5.31 -6.03
N SER A 225 28.00 -6.09 -5.21
CA SER A 225 27.60 -7.46 -5.51
C SER A 225 26.13 -7.55 -5.88
N GLU A 226 25.81 -8.46 -6.80
CA GLU A 226 24.45 -8.73 -7.25
C GLU A 226 24.16 -10.23 -7.28
N LEU A 227 22.99 -10.60 -6.76
CA LEU A 227 22.43 -11.94 -6.90
C LEU A 227 21.13 -11.82 -7.69
N LYS A 228 21.08 -12.51 -8.83
CA LYS A 228 19.87 -12.68 -9.64
C LYS A 228 19.33 -14.10 -9.45
N ALA A 229 18.04 -14.22 -9.24
CA ALA A 229 17.38 -15.50 -9.09
C ALA A 229 16.05 -15.53 -9.86
N GLY A 230 15.71 -16.70 -10.39
CA GLY A 230 14.41 -16.97 -11.00
C GLY A 230 14.10 -18.45 -10.93
N GLY A 231 12.83 -18.83 -11.10
CA GLY A 231 12.43 -20.23 -10.95
C GLY A 231 10.97 -20.40 -10.58
N PHE A 232 10.64 -21.55 -10.02
CA PHE A 232 9.29 -21.92 -9.63
C PHE A 232 9.27 -22.66 -8.30
N TYR A 233 8.26 -22.38 -7.48
CA TYR A 233 8.01 -23.06 -6.22
C TYR A 233 6.58 -23.60 -6.20
N SER A 234 6.43 -24.92 -6.26
CA SER A 234 5.13 -25.60 -6.31
C SER A 234 4.39 -25.60 -4.98
N ALA A 235 3.07 -25.80 -5.04
CA ALA A 235 2.22 -25.97 -3.86
C ALA A 235 2.57 -27.21 -3.01
N GLU A 236 3.22 -28.22 -3.59
CA GLU A 236 3.71 -29.42 -2.90
C GLU A 236 5.04 -29.19 -2.16
N GLY A 237 5.58 -27.97 -2.18
CA GLY A 237 6.86 -27.63 -1.55
C GLY A 237 8.11 -28.02 -2.35
N LYS A 238 7.95 -28.46 -3.60
CA LYS A 238 9.07 -28.69 -4.54
C LYS A 238 9.34 -27.41 -5.32
N GLY A 239 10.58 -27.12 -5.67
CA GLY A 239 10.88 -25.99 -6.54
C GLY A 239 12.22 -26.10 -7.26
N ASP A 240 12.35 -25.37 -8.36
CA ASP A 240 13.60 -25.15 -9.06
C ASP A 240 13.96 -23.66 -8.95
N ILE A 241 15.19 -23.38 -8.53
CA ILE A 241 15.70 -22.01 -8.45
C ILE A 241 17.00 -21.98 -9.23
N LYS A 242 17.05 -21.10 -10.22
CA LYS A 242 18.26 -20.76 -10.96
C LYS A 242 18.81 -19.46 -10.40
N THR A 243 20.08 -19.49 -10.01
CA THR A 243 20.78 -18.33 -9.45
C THR A 243 21.98 -17.97 -10.32
N ALA A 244 22.23 -16.68 -10.42
CA ALA A 244 23.45 -16.10 -10.96
C ALA A 244 23.98 -15.10 -9.93
N ILE A 245 25.27 -15.21 -9.60
CA ILE A 245 25.89 -14.42 -8.54
C ILE A 245 27.11 -13.70 -9.11
N GLU A 246 27.14 -12.39 -8.96
CA GLU A 246 28.28 -11.53 -9.27
C GLU A 246 28.79 -10.96 -7.94
N LEU A 247 29.99 -11.38 -7.51
CA LEU A 247 30.57 -11.01 -6.22
C LEU A 247 31.81 -10.13 -6.42
N SER A 248 31.85 -9.00 -5.72
CA SER A 248 33.09 -8.24 -5.55
C SER A 248 33.83 -8.69 -4.29
N ALA A 249 35.16 -8.72 -4.34
CA ALA A 249 36.00 -9.07 -3.20
C ALA A 249 35.78 -8.12 -2.01
N ASP A 250 35.53 -6.85 -2.29
CA ASP A 250 35.28 -5.82 -1.27
C ASP A 250 33.93 -6.02 -0.57
N SER A 251 32.89 -6.45 -1.29
CA SER A 251 31.60 -6.82 -0.69
C SER A 251 31.73 -8.01 0.25
N VAL A 252 32.52 -9.03 -0.13
CA VAL A 252 32.76 -10.22 0.71
C VAL A 252 33.43 -9.80 2.02
N LYS A 253 34.49 -8.99 1.95
CA LYS A 253 35.17 -8.47 3.15
C LYS A 253 34.20 -7.73 4.09
N LYS A 254 33.37 -6.82 3.56
CA LYS A 254 32.37 -6.08 4.35
C LYS A 254 31.33 -6.98 5.02
N VAL A 255 30.83 -8.00 4.32
CA VAL A 255 29.83 -8.94 4.86
C VAL A 255 30.41 -9.82 5.97
N PHE A 256 31.70 -10.18 5.89
CA PHE A 256 32.36 -11.02 6.88
C PHE A 256 33.16 -10.24 7.94
N GLY A 257 33.16 -8.91 7.88
CA GLY A 257 33.92 -8.07 8.81
C GLY A 257 35.44 -8.23 8.71
N LEU A 258 35.95 -8.53 7.51
CA LEU A 258 37.37 -8.75 7.18
C LEU A 258 38.06 -7.51 6.62
#